data_AF-A0AAN8KKG9-F1
#
_entry.id   AF-A0AAN8KKG9-F1
#
_cell.length_a   1.000
_cell.length_b   1.000
_cell.length_c   1.000
_cell.angle_alpha   90.00
_cell.angle_beta   90.00
_cell.angle_gamma   90.00
#
_symmetry.space_group_name_H-M   'P 1'
#
loop_
_entity.id
_entity.type
_entity.pdbx_description
1 polymer ?
#
loop_
_entity_poly.entity_id
_entity_poly.type
_entity_poly.pdbx_seq_one_letter_code
_entity_poly.pdbx_strand_id
1 'polypeptide(L)'
;MDLLPSPDKKGELDFSTFLTMMHRQIQQEDPKAEILEAMRMTDKQNKGYILASELRTKLTKLGEKLTDKEVDELFREANVKSNGKVHYEEFTRMVTLPSVDY
;
A
#
# COMPACT_ATOMS: atom_id res chain seq x y z
N MET A 1 -0.83 2.18 -28.77
CA MET A 1 -0.35 1.28 -27.70
C MET A 1 1.14 1.53 -27.56
N ASP A 2 1.54 2.32 -26.57
CA ASP A 2 2.96 2.61 -26.36
C ASP A 2 3.64 1.37 -25.78
N LEU A 3 4.48 0.75 -26.61
CA LEU A 3 5.37 -0.36 -26.25
C LEU A 3 6.16 0.04 -25.00
N LEU A 4 6.14 -0.83 -24.00
CA LEU A 4 6.96 -0.62 -22.81
C LEU A 4 8.43 -0.55 -23.22
N PRO A 5 9.23 0.34 -22.62
CA PRO A 5 10.67 0.26 -22.72
C PRO A 5 11.11 -1.14 -22.30
N SER A 6 11.71 -1.89 -23.21
CA SER A 6 12.22 -3.23 -22.94
C SER A 6 13.71 -3.14 -22.59
N PRO A 7 14.23 -4.06 -21.75
CA PRO A 7 15.67 -4.21 -21.55
C PRO A 7 16.40 -4.27 -22.89
N ASP A 8 17.66 -3.84 -22.90
CA ASP A 8 18.47 -3.94 -24.10
C ASP A 8 18.71 -5.42 -24.50
N LYS A 9 19.41 -5.65 -25.62
CA LYS A 9 19.69 -7.01 -26.11
C LYS A 9 20.50 -7.89 -25.14
N LYS A 10 21.05 -7.32 -24.06
CA LYS A 10 21.77 -8.02 -22.99
C LYS A 10 20.92 -8.24 -21.74
N GLY A 11 19.70 -7.71 -21.70
CA GLY A 11 18.84 -7.73 -20.52
C GLY A 11 19.20 -6.65 -19.49
N GLU A 12 20.02 -5.68 -19.87
CA GLU A 12 20.42 -4.58 -18.99
C GLU A 12 19.38 -3.44 -19.10
N LEU A 13 19.00 -2.90 -17.95
CA LEU A 13 18.14 -1.72 -17.82
C LEU A 13 19.03 -0.52 -17.50
N ASP A 14 19.11 0.44 -18.42
CA ASP A 14 19.68 1.73 -18.05
C ASP A 14 18.76 2.47 -17.08
N PHE A 15 19.32 3.41 -16.31
CA PHE A 15 18.59 4.12 -15.27
C PHE A 15 17.41 4.95 -15.82
N SER A 16 17.52 5.51 -17.02
CA SER A 16 16.43 6.27 -17.65
C SER A 16 15.26 5.36 -18.02
N THR A 17 15.56 4.16 -18.52
CA THR A 17 14.59 3.11 -18.83
C THR A 17 13.91 2.64 -17.55
N PHE A 18 14.67 2.40 -16.47
CA PHE A 18 14.12 2.08 -15.15
C PHE A 18 13.17 3.17 -14.61
N LEU A 19 13.58 4.44 -14.64
CA LEU A 19 12.75 5.56 -14.19
C LEU A 19 11.45 5.67 -15.02
N THR A 20 11.53 5.45 -16.32
CA THR A 20 10.36 5.48 -17.22
C THR A 20 9.39 4.34 -16.89
N MET A 21 9.91 3.14 -16.61
CA MET A 21 9.11 2.00 -16.19
C MET A 21 8.42 2.25 -14.84
N MET A 22 9.17 2.72 -13.83
CA MET A 22 8.63 3.04 -12.50
C MET A 22 7.58 4.16 -12.56
N HIS A 23 7.85 5.25 -13.28
CA HIS A 23 6.91 6.35 -13.45
C HIS A 23 5.61 5.86 -14.07
N ARG A 24 5.68 5.03 -15.11
CA ARG A 24 4.49 4.46 -15.76
C ARG A 24 3.75 3.48 -14.86
N GLN A 25 4.45 2.64 -14.11
CA GLN A 25 3.83 1.68 -13.19
C GLN A 25 3.03 2.41 -12.10
N ILE A 26 3.60 3.46 -11.49
CA ILE A 26 2.90 4.31 -10.51
C ILE A 26 1.64 4.98 -11.09
N GLN A 27 1.60 5.25 -12.40
CA GLN A 27 0.43 5.84 -13.08
C GLN A 27 -0.63 4.79 -13.49
N GLN A 28 -0.25 3.51 -13.57
CA GLN A 28 -1.17 2.43 -13.98
C GLN A 28 -1.83 1.75 -12.77
N GLU A 29 -1.13 1.70 -11.65
CA GLU A 29 -1.67 1.20 -10.40
C GLU A 29 -2.39 2.34 -9.67
N ASP A 30 -3.56 2.05 -9.09
CA ASP A 30 -4.19 2.92 -8.09
C ASP A 30 -4.18 2.19 -6.74
N PRO A 31 -3.03 2.16 -6.03
CA PRO A 31 -2.91 1.47 -4.75
C PRO A 31 -3.95 1.95 -3.74
N LYS A 32 -4.33 3.23 -3.83
CA LYS A 32 -5.35 3.81 -2.96
C LYS A 32 -6.71 3.16 -3.20
N ALA A 33 -7.15 3.01 -4.45
CA ALA A 33 -8.41 2.34 -4.76
C ALA A 33 -8.41 0.88 -4.30
N GLU A 34 -7.33 0.16 -4.55
CA GLU A 34 -7.22 -1.26 -4.16
C GLU A 34 -7.26 -1.46 -2.64
N ILE A 35 -6.51 -0.66 -1.89
CA ILE A 35 -6.51 -0.72 -0.42
C ILE A 35 -7.90 -0.36 0.12
N LEU A 36 -8.54 0.69 -0.42
CA LEU A 36 -9.89 1.08 0.01
C LEU A 36 -10.91 -0.03 -0.22
N GLU A 37 -10.86 -0.69 -1.38
CA GLU A 37 -11.77 -1.79 -1.70
C GLU A 37 -11.57 -2.96 -0.74
N ALA A 38 -10.32 -3.35 -0.47
CA ALA A 38 -10.00 -4.42 0.48
C ALA A 38 -10.49 -4.11 1.92
N MET A 39 -10.38 -2.85 2.34
CA MET A 39 -10.87 -2.40 3.64
C MET A 39 -12.40 -2.38 3.70
N ARG A 40 -13.08 -1.94 2.65
CA ARG A 40 -14.55 -1.97 2.53
C ARG A 40 -15.09 -3.40 2.55
N MET A 41 -14.45 -4.33 1.85
CA MET A 41 -14.78 -5.76 1.91
C MET A 41 -14.60 -6.36 3.31
N THR A 42 -13.70 -5.78 4.11
CA THR A 42 -13.49 -6.18 5.51
C THR A 42 -14.59 -5.63 6.41
N ASP A 43 -14.99 -4.37 6.23
CA ASP A 43 -16.05 -3.72 6.99
C ASP A 43 -17.45 -4.12 6.48
N LYS A 44 -17.85 -5.37 6.75
CA LYS A 44 -19.14 -5.94 6.31
C LYS A 44 -20.37 -5.16 6.77
N GLN A 45 -20.24 -4.33 7.81
CA GLN A 45 -21.31 -3.52 8.38
C GLN A 45 -21.28 -2.07 7.88
N ASN A 46 -20.33 -1.72 7.02
CA ASN A 46 -20.13 -0.39 6.46
C ASN A 46 -20.07 0.72 7.53
N LYS A 47 -19.34 0.46 8.61
CA LYS A 47 -19.11 1.37 9.73
C LYS A 47 -18.18 2.55 9.38
N GLY A 48 -17.42 2.45 8.30
CA GLY A 48 -16.36 3.40 7.95
C GLY A 48 -15.04 3.13 8.70
N TYR A 49 -14.93 1.98 9.37
CA TYR A 49 -13.73 1.59 10.09
C TYR A 49 -13.65 0.08 10.36
N ILE A 50 -12.43 -0.42 10.53
CA ILE A 50 -12.15 -1.77 11.05
C ILE A 50 -11.38 -1.70 12.35
N LEU A 51 -11.32 -2.79 13.11
CA LEU A 51 -10.53 -2.83 14.34
C LEU A 51 -9.05 -2.99 14.01
N ALA A 52 -8.18 -2.29 14.74
CA ALA A 52 -6.73 -2.41 14.57
C ALA A 52 -6.23 -3.87 14.72
N SER A 53 -6.82 -4.63 15.63
CA SER A 53 -6.53 -6.06 15.82
C SER A 53 -6.92 -6.93 14.62
N GLU A 54 -8.03 -6.58 13.95
CA GLU A 54 -8.51 -7.28 12.74
C GLU A 54 -7.59 -6.97 11.55
N LEU A 55 -7.20 -5.70 11.39
CA LEU A 55 -6.24 -5.30 10.36
C LEU A 55 -4.89 -5.98 10.57
N ARG A 56 -4.34 -5.94 11.80
CA ARG A 56 -3.11 -6.66 12.16
C ARG A 56 -3.20 -8.13 11.75
N THR A 57 -4.28 -8.80 12.14
CA THR A 57 -4.49 -10.22 11.81
C THR A 57 -4.47 -10.48 10.31
N LYS A 58 -4.98 -9.56 9.49
CA LYS A 58 -4.94 -9.69 8.04
C LYS A 58 -3.53 -9.48 7.49
N LEU A 59 -2.85 -8.42 7.92
CA LEU A 59 -1.50 -8.07 7.47
C LEU A 59 -0.44 -9.11 7.85
N THR A 60 -0.63 -9.85 8.96
CA THR A 60 0.29 -10.91 9.38
C THR A 60 -0.06 -12.31 8.85
N LYS A 61 -1.21 -12.48 8.17
CA LYS A 61 -1.68 -13.80 7.72
C LYS A 61 -1.87 -13.93 6.20
N LEU A 62 -2.07 -12.83 5.47
CA LEU A 62 -2.35 -12.84 4.04
C LEU A 62 -1.13 -12.37 3.23
N GLY A 63 -0.86 -13.02 2.10
CA GLY A 63 0.17 -12.60 1.14
C GLY A 63 1.59 -12.59 1.71
N GLU A 64 2.35 -11.56 1.34
CA GLU A 64 3.64 -11.21 1.95
C GLU A 64 3.38 -10.63 3.34
N LYS A 65 3.66 -11.44 4.35
CA LYS A 65 3.24 -11.17 5.72
C LYS A 65 4.18 -10.16 6.35
N LEU A 66 3.61 -9.08 6.86
CA LEU A 66 4.33 -8.22 7.79
C LEU A 66 4.57 -8.95 9.11
N THR A 67 5.71 -8.70 9.71
CA THR A 67 5.99 -9.04 11.10
C THR A 67 5.16 -8.17 12.04
N ASP A 68 4.95 -8.63 13.27
CA ASP A 68 4.27 -7.83 14.29
C ASP A 68 4.93 -6.46 14.50
N LYS A 69 6.26 -6.40 14.36
CA LYS A 69 7.04 -5.16 14.47
C LYS A 69 6.76 -4.20 13.33
N GLU A 70 6.73 -4.68 12.09
CA GLU A 70 6.39 -3.85 10.92
C GLU A 70 4.95 -3.33 11.01
N VAL A 71 4.01 -4.12 11.51
CA VAL A 71 2.64 -3.65 11.77
C VAL A 71 2.61 -2.58 12.86
N ASP A 72 3.40 -2.72 13.92
CA ASP A 72 3.51 -1.68 14.96
C ASP A 72 4.10 -0.37 14.41
N GLU A 73 5.11 -0.45 13.56
CA GLU A 73 5.70 0.73 12.90
C GLU A 73 4.68 1.40 11.97
N LEU A 74 3.99 0.64 11.14
CA LEU A 74 2.92 1.12 10.26
C LEU A 74 1.80 1.81 11.04
N PHE A 75 1.33 1.19 12.13
CA PHE A 75 0.26 1.77 12.95
C PHE A 75 0.71 3.04 13.66
N ARG A 76 1.96 3.09 14.13
CA ARG A 76 2.53 4.29 14.73
C ARG A 76 2.59 5.44 13.73
N GLU A 77 3.06 5.19 12.51
CA GLU A 77 3.16 6.19 11.44
C GLU A 77 1.79 6.71 10.99
N ALA A 78 0.80 5.82 10.93
CA ALA A 78 -0.59 6.16 10.62
C ALA A 78 -1.39 6.69 11.84
N ASN A 79 -0.75 6.91 13.00
CA ASN A 79 -1.40 7.34 14.25
C ASN A 79 -2.58 6.45 14.68
N VAL A 80 -2.49 5.15 14.43
CA VAL A 80 -3.48 4.13 14.81
C VAL A 80 -3.14 3.59 16.20
N LYS A 81 -4.14 3.60 17.10
CA LYS A 81 -4.02 2.98 18.42
C LYS A 81 -4.11 1.45 18.30
N SER A 82 -3.36 0.72 19.11
CA SER A 82 -3.29 -0.75 19.09
C SER A 82 -4.65 -1.47 19.24
N ASN A 83 -5.57 -0.92 20.03
CA ASN A 83 -6.96 -1.37 20.18
C ASN A 83 -7.97 -0.36 19.61
N GLY A 84 -7.52 0.50 18.71
CA GLY A 84 -8.30 1.57 18.11
C GLY A 84 -9.16 1.12 16.93
N LYS A 85 -9.89 2.09 16.39
CA LYS A 85 -10.56 2.00 15.11
C LYS A 85 -9.60 2.52 14.04
N VAL A 86 -9.48 1.79 12.93
CA VAL A 86 -8.77 2.22 11.73
C VAL A 86 -9.81 2.78 10.77
N HIS A 87 -9.86 4.11 10.66
CA HIS A 87 -10.67 4.78 9.65
C HIS A 87 -9.96 4.64 8.31
N TYR A 88 -10.44 3.72 7.46
CA TYR A 88 -9.66 3.25 6.31
C TYR A 88 -9.40 4.32 5.26
N GLU A 89 -10.24 5.35 5.11
CA GLU A 89 -9.95 6.44 4.17
C GLU A 89 -8.74 7.28 4.60
N GLU A 90 -8.65 7.58 5.89
CA GLU A 90 -7.52 8.30 6.46
C GLU A 90 -6.26 7.41 6.46
N PHE A 91 -6.40 6.15 6.86
CA PHE A 91 -5.30 5.19 6.85
C PHE A 91 -4.72 5.02 5.45
N THR A 92 -5.57 4.76 4.44
CA THR A 92 -5.10 4.62 3.05
C THR A 92 -4.38 5.87 2.59
N ARG A 93 -4.93 7.06 2.88
CA ARG A 93 -4.25 8.31 2.54
C ARG A 93 -2.86 8.38 3.19
N MET A 94 -2.72 8.02 4.47
CA MET A 94 -1.43 8.05 5.16
C MET A 94 -0.40 7.10 4.53
N VAL A 95 -0.81 5.88 4.18
CA VAL A 95 0.12 4.85 3.67
C VAL A 95 0.41 4.95 2.17
N THR A 96 -0.39 5.69 1.40
CA THR A 96 -0.13 5.96 -0.02
C THR A 96 0.45 7.36 -0.26
N LEU A 97 0.65 8.17 0.78
CA LEU A 97 1.38 9.42 0.65
C LEU A 97 2.87 9.09 0.42
N PRO A 98 3.52 9.64 -0.61
CA PRO A 98 4.95 9.50 -0.76
C PRO A 98 5.64 10.12 0.46
N SER A 99 6.60 9.41 1.06
CA SER A 99 7.47 9.98 2.08
C SER A 99 8.21 11.17 1.45
N VAL A 100 7.99 12.37 1.99
CA VAL A 100 8.67 13.58 1.52
C VAL A 100 10.05 13.59 2.13
N ASP A 101 10.97 12.83 1.55
CA ASP A 101 12.37 12.90 1.90
C ASP A 101 12.97 14.17 1.26
N TYR A 102 13.35 15.15 2.09
CA TYR A 102 14.06 16.38 1.71
C TYR A 102 15.57 16.21 1.90
#